data_AF-A0A6A8QLM6-F1
#
_entry.id   AF-A0A6A8QLM6-F1
#
_cell.length_a   1.000
_cell.length_b   1.000
_cell.length_c   1.000
_cell.angle_alpha   90.00
_cell.angle_beta   90.00
_cell.angle_gamma   90.00
#
_symmetry.space_group_name_H-M   'P 1'
#
loop_
_entity.id
_entity.type
_entity.pdbx_description
1 polymer ?
#
loop_
_entity_poly.entity_id
_entity_poly.type
_entity_poly.pdbx_seq_one_letter_code
_entity_poly.pdbx_strand_id
1 'polypeptide(L)'
;MAELRKIAVAPGIVWVEAPDADLRVLCGCPGDAVKHLMHQGMISEVRRDGVLFETGPNAILLSDVAMQNGVFCNLAEFPVLQMLYRQGTFLPGHPNNSGRRPLLIGRADHVASQLQYIHRGNYGLSSDRELIGAGVSPDLARDLMACKLHFAFGRIRHPRELLDARELGARPVILRGGVALRRLEPNRFEFRHNGGRVEVDLSIAPGEGCPPPYSLGLRKIERDCFSVVHSGGGDGWDPDRPSMASVVIFHGKVYLVDAGPNVLYSLQALGIGRDEIDGLFHTHCHDDHFAGLISLLDREKPLRYFATPLVRASVMKKLAALRARPEDEVQRLFDRNDLACDRWTDVDGLEGKALLSPHPVETSVLLFRAMWQGRYRSYAHFADIVSLQVLRDMVDGAGGSGGLSRAFYDKVVEDYATEADVKKIDIGGGLIHGSAEDFRYDRSRKLVLAHVARPLSPAERGVGCEMPFGAVDVMIPGACRCGDTPAASCPA
;
A
#
# COMPACT_ATOMS: atom_id res chain seq x y z
N MET A 1 -24.72 20.03 -26.43
CA MET A 1 -24.50 18.57 -26.34
C MET A 1 -23.11 18.40 -25.78
N ALA A 2 -22.95 17.86 -24.56
CA ALA A 2 -21.59 17.58 -24.09
C ALA A 2 -21.03 16.38 -24.87
N GLU A 3 -19.90 16.62 -25.51
CA GLU A 3 -19.18 15.64 -26.33
C GLU A 3 -18.51 14.58 -25.43
N LEU A 4 -18.42 13.34 -25.91
CA LEU A 4 -17.54 12.34 -25.32
C LEU A 4 -16.10 12.86 -25.41
N ARG A 5 -15.39 12.88 -24.29
CA ARG A 5 -13.98 13.27 -24.28
C ARG A 5 -13.11 12.08 -23.91
N LYS A 6 -11.99 11.96 -24.60
CA LYS A 6 -10.95 10.96 -24.37
C LYS A 6 -9.64 11.68 -24.12
N ILE A 7 -8.96 11.32 -23.05
CA ILE A 7 -7.64 11.86 -22.70
C ILE A 7 -6.69 10.70 -22.46
N ALA A 8 -5.57 10.67 -23.19
CA ALA A 8 -4.49 9.74 -22.89
C ALA A 8 -3.75 10.23 -21.64
N VAL A 9 -3.66 9.39 -20.61
CA VAL A 9 -3.06 9.77 -19.31
C VAL A 9 -1.62 9.28 -19.26
N ALA A 10 -1.43 7.98 -19.50
CA ALA A 10 -0.13 7.30 -19.54
C ALA A 10 -0.27 6.02 -20.38
N PRO A 11 0.82 5.33 -20.79
CA PRO A 11 0.73 4.02 -21.42
C PRO A 11 -0.16 3.05 -20.61
N GLY A 12 -1.21 2.53 -21.26
CA GLY A 12 -2.19 1.66 -20.61
C GLY A 12 -3.21 2.36 -19.70
N ILE A 13 -3.25 3.71 -19.67
CA ILE A 13 -4.23 4.51 -18.92
C ILE A 13 -4.89 5.54 -19.84
N VAL A 14 -6.21 5.43 -19.98
CA VAL A 14 -7.02 6.39 -20.75
C VAL A 14 -8.21 6.83 -19.92
N TRP A 15 -8.46 8.14 -19.90
CA TRP A 15 -9.66 8.71 -19.32
C TRP A 15 -10.73 8.90 -20.39
N VAL A 16 -11.96 8.47 -20.10
CA VAL A 16 -13.14 8.76 -20.93
C VAL A 16 -14.20 9.41 -20.08
N GLU A 17 -14.71 10.58 -20.48
CA GLU A 17 -15.81 11.26 -19.81
C GLU A 17 -16.99 11.54 -20.74
N ALA A 18 -18.18 11.36 -20.17
CA ALA A 18 -19.46 11.79 -20.74
C ALA A 18 -20.14 12.70 -19.69
N PRO A 19 -19.92 14.03 -19.76
CA PRO A 19 -20.38 14.95 -18.71
C PRO A 19 -21.89 14.91 -18.48
N ASP A 20 -22.70 14.94 -19.55
CA ASP A 20 -24.17 14.91 -19.47
C ASP A 20 -24.71 13.59 -18.88
N ALA A 21 -23.91 12.51 -18.94
CA ALA A 21 -24.24 11.20 -18.38
C ALA A 21 -23.71 11.00 -16.96
N ASP A 22 -22.98 11.98 -16.41
CA ASP A 22 -22.30 11.88 -15.13
C ASP A 22 -21.44 10.60 -15.04
N LEU A 23 -20.63 10.36 -16.09
CA LEU A 23 -19.78 9.19 -16.22
C LEU A 23 -18.33 9.61 -16.54
N ARG A 24 -17.40 9.16 -15.70
CA ARG A 24 -15.95 9.33 -15.87
C ARG A 24 -15.28 7.98 -15.64
N VAL A 25 -14.69 7.44 -16.69
CA VAL A 25 -14.17 6.07 -16.75
C VAL A 25 -12.65 6.11 -16.76
N LEU A 26 -12.04 5.54 -15.73
CA LEU A 26 -10.64 5.13 -15.75
C LEU A 26 -10.52 3.85 -16.58
N CYS A 27 -9.96 3.94 -17.79
CA CYS A 27 -9.73 2.79 -18.64
C CYS A 27 -8.28 2.32 -18.46
N GLY A 28 -8.12 1.10 -17.93
CA GLY A 28 -6.85 0.56 -17.47
C GLY A 28 -6.43 1.13 -16.12
N CYS A 29 -5.96 0.26 -15.23
CA CYS A 29 -5.49 0.64 -13.89
C CYS A 29 -4.19 -0.09 -13.54
N PRO A 30 -3.07 0.17 -14.25
CA PRO A 30 -1.76 -0.25 -13.77
C PRO A 30 -1.42 0.45 -12.45
N GLY A 31 -0.29 0.08 -11.85
CA GLY A 31 0.18 0.67 -10.59
C GLY A 31 0.24 2.21 -10.68
N ASP A 32 -0.09 2.88 -9.58
CA ASP A 32 -0.10 4.35 -9.48
C ASP A 32 -1.07 5.08 -10.43
N ALA A 33 -2.09 4.41 -10.99
CA ALA A 33 -3.06 5.06 -11.87
C ALA A 33 -3.73 6.31 -11.25
N VAL A 34 -4.04 6.27 -9.95
CA VAL A 34 -4.62 7.44 -9.24
C VAL A 34 -3.65 8.62 -9.19
N LYS A 35 -2.37 8.36 -8.96
CA LYS A 35 -1.32 9.40 -8.91
C LYS A 35 -1.14 10.07 -10.28
N HIS A 36 -1.21 9.29 -11.36
CA HIS A 36 -1.23 9.84 -12.73
C HIS A 36 -2.44 10.74 -12.99
N LEU A 37 -3.63 10.34 -12.52
CA LEU A 37 -4.83 11.17 -12.64
C LEU A 37 -4.74 12.47 -11.83
N MET A 38 -4.06 12.47 -10.67
CA MET A 38 -3.81 13.66 -9.86
C MET A 38 -2.91 14.65 -10.60
N HIS A 39 -1.79 14.19 -11.19
CA HIS A 39 -0.89 15.03 -12.00
C HIS A 39 -1.59 15.69 -13.19
N GLN A 40 -2.56 15.00 -13.78
CA GLN A 40 -3.35 15.51 -14.91
C GLN A 40 -4.58 16.35 -14.48
N GLY A 41 -4.76 16.61 -13.18
CA GLY A 41 -5.89 17.40 -12.66
C GLY A 41 -7.26 16.72 -12.79
N MET A 42 -7.31 15.42 -13.07
CA MET A 42 -8.56 14.66 -13.15
C MET A 42 -9.07 14.26 -11.75
N ILE A 43 -8.16 14.14 -10.80
CA ILE A 43 -8.44 14.07 -9.36
C ILE A 43 -7.95 15.38 -8.75
N SER A 44 -8.84 16.08 -8.08
CA SER A 44 -8.56 17.37 -7.45
C SER A 44 -9.43 17.56 -6.22
N GLU A 45 -8.90 18.29 -5.25
CA GLU A 45 -9.62 18.63 -4.04
C GLU A 45 -10.73 19.66 -4.32
N VAL A 46 -11.92 19.41 -3.79
CA VAL A 46 -13.11 20.26 -3.92
C VAL A 46 -13.85 20.35 -2.59
N ARG A 47 -14.63 21.42 -2.43
CA ARG A 47 -15.45 21.63 -1.23
C ARG A 47 -16.93 21.76 -1.60
N ARG A 48 -17.79 20.99 -0.93
CA ARG A 48 -19.25 21.13 -1.00
C ARG A 48 -19.85 20.97 0.39
N ASP A 49 -20.80 21.85 0.75
CA ASP A 49 -21.50 21.81 2.04
C ASP A 49 -20.54 21.80 3.25
N GLY A 50 -19.39 22.49 3.13
CA GLY A 50 -18.36 22.55 4.16
C GLY A 50 -17.44 21.32 4.24
N VAL A 51 -17.72 20.26 3.47
CA VAL A 51 -16.92 19.03 3.43
C VAL A 51 -15.90 19.08 2.30
N LEU A 52 -14.65 18.73 2.61
CA LEU A 52 -13.53 18.62 1.68
C LEU A 52 -13.42 17.18 1.17
N PHE A 53 -13.38 16.98 -0.13
CA PHE A 53 -13.27 15.66 -0.76
C PHE A 53 -12.66 15.80 -2.16
N GLU A 54 -12.42 14.69 -2.85
CA GLU A 54 -11.82 14.68 -4.19
C GLU A 54 -12.83 14.49 -5.32
N THR A 55 -12.54 15.05 -6.49
CA THR A 55 -13.09 14.57 -7.77
C THR A 55 -12.43 13.26 -8.18
N GLY A 56 -12.87 12.68 -9.30
CA GLY A 56 -12.19 11.53 -9.89
C GLY A 56 -13.07 10.67 -10.77
N PRO A 57 -12.59 9.47 -11.13
CA PRO A 57 -13.38 8.51 -11.89
C PRO A 57 -14.57 8.02 -11.04
N ASN A 58 -15.64 7.58 -11.69
CA ASN A 58 -16.72 6.84 -11.02
C ASN A 58 -17.01 5.48 -11.66
N ALA A 59 -16.15 5.09 -12.59
CA ALA A 59 -16.14 3.81 -13.27
C ALA A 59 -14.70 3.40 -13.61
N ILE A 60 -14.45 2.09 -13.65
CA ILE A 60 -13.20 1.49 -14.09
C ILE A 60 -13.51 0.52 -15.22
N LEU A 61 -12.82 0.66 -16.35
CA LEU A 61 -12.78 -0.34 -17.42
C LEU A 61 -11.47 -1.11 -17.31
N LEU A 62 -11.55 -2.40 -16.97
CA LEU A 62 -10.42 -3.30 -16.83
C LEU A 62 -9.81 -3.64 -18.20
N SER A 63 -8.50 -3.78 -18.23
CA SER A 63 -7.77 -4.40 -19.33
C SER A 63 -8.18 -5.87 -19.50
N ASP A 64 -8.30 -6.33 -20.75
CA ASP A 64 -8.48 -7.75 -21.09
C ASP A 64 -7.20 -8.56 -20.92
N VAL A 65 -6.06 -7.88 -20.91
CA VAL A 65 -4.76 -8.48 -20.66
C VAL A 65 -4.34 -8.04 -19.27
N ALA A 66 -4.48 -8.95 -18.29
CA ALA A 66 -4.24 -8.65 -16.89
C ALA A 66 -2.78 -8.27 -16.58
N MET A 67 -1.84 -8.78 -17.38
CA MET A 67 -0.41 -8.51 -17.24
C MET A 67 0.22 -8.23 -18.61
N GLN A 68 0.86 -7.08 -18.77
CA GLN A 68 1.56 -6.67 -19.98
C GLN A 68 3.01 -6.34 -19.61
N ASN A 69 3.99 -6.82 -20.38
CA ASN A 69 5.42 -6.59 -20.13
C ASN A 69 5.89 -6.84 -18.68
N GLY A 70 5.34 -7.89 -18.04
CA GLY A 70 5.72 -8.30 -16.68
C GLY A 70 5.07 -7.50 -15.54
N VAL A 71 4.17 -6.57 -15.83
CA VAL A 71 3.45 -5.76 -14.82
C VAL A 71 1.94 -5.91 -14.93
N PHE A 72 1.22 -5.82 -13.81
CA PHE A 72 -0.24 -5.86 -13.82
C PHE A 72 -0.84 -4.58 -14.39
N CYS A 73 -1.90 -4.73 -15.17
CA CYS A 73 -2.67 -3.63 -15.74
C CYS A 73 -4.02 -3.41 -15.03
N ASN A 74 -4.33 -4.26 -14.05
CA ASN A 74 -5.59 -4.25 -13.29
C ASN A 74 -5.31 -4.30 -11.77
N LEU A 75 -4.84 -3.19 -11.21
CA LEU A 75 -4.64 -2.93 -9.77
C LEU A 75 -5.72 -1.94 -9.31
N ALA A 76 -6.96 -2.43 -9.19
CA ALA A 76 -8.12 -1.57 -9.00
C ALA A 76 -8.40 -1.19 -7.53
N GLU A 77 -7.64 -1.67 -6.55
CA GLU A 77 -7.87 -1.37 -5.13
C GLU A 77 -7.85 0.14 -4.89
N PHE A 78 -6.73 0.81 -5.12
CA PHE A 78 -6.60 2.24 -4.86
C PHE A 78 -7.56 3.10 -5.70
N PRO A 79 -7.75 2.89 -7.01
CA PRO A 79 -8.82 3.55 -7.73
C PRO A 79 -10.21 3.41 -7.06
N VAL A 80 -10.54 2.25 -6.50
CA VAL A 80 -11.80 2.05 -5.78
C VAL A 80 -11.78 2.71 -4.40
N LEU A 81 -10.72 2.59 -3.61
CA LEU A 81 -10.62 3.25 -2.30
C LEU A 81 -10.69 4.78 -2.45
N GLN A 82 -10.12 5.34 -3.52
CA GLN A 82 -10.26 6.76 -3.87
C GLN A 82 -11.73 7.14 -4.06
N MET A 83 -12.49 6.37 -4.84
CA MET A 83 -13.93 6.59 -5.03
C MET A 83 -14.72 6.47 -3.72
N LEU A 84 -14.49 5.39 -2.96
CA LEU A 84 -15.27 5.11 -1.76
C LEU A 84 -15.00 6.12 -0.63
N TYR A 85 -13.73 6.44 -0.39
CA TYR A 85 -13.29 7.18 0.79
C TYR A 85 -12.86 8.62 0.48
N ARG A 86 -12.07 8.86 -0.56
CA ARG A 86 -11.57 10.21 -0.89
C ARG A 86 -12.60 11.07 -1.62
N GLN A 87 -13.42 10.48 -2.50
CA GLN A 87 -14.62 11.14 -3.02
C GLN A 87 -15.81 11.01 -2.04
N GLY A 88 -15.73 10.08 -1.08
CA GLY A 88 -16.72 9.88 -0.02
C GLY A 88 -18.05 9.30 -0.51
N THR A 89 -18.05 8.44 -1.54
CA THR A 89 -19.29 7.78 -2.00
C THR A 89 -19.79 6.70 -1.04
N PHE A 90 -18.95 6.26 -0.10
CA PHE A 90 -19.26 5.23 0.88
C PHE A 90 -19.40 5.77 2.32
N LEU A 91 -18.85 6.95 2.60
CA LEU A 91 -18.83 7.53 3.93
C LEU A 91 -20.25 7.93 4.40
N PRO A 92 -20.73 7.46 5.57
CA PRO A 92 -22.04 7.85 6.09
C PRO A 92 -22.17 9.37 6.26
N GLY A 93 -23.30 9.95 5.81
CA GLY A 93 -23.57 11.38 5.93
C GLY A 93 -22.75 12.29 5.00
N HIS A 94 -21.83 11.73 4.20
CA HIS A 94 -21.02 12.50 3.26
C HIS A 94 -21.87 12.99 2.08
N PRO A 95 -21.68 14.23 1.59
CA PRO A 95 -22.55 14.80 0.54
C PRO A 95 -22.51 14.01 -0.77
N ASN A 96 -21.40 13.32 -1.10
CA ASN A 96 -21.31 12.45 -2.29
C ASN A 96 -21.86 11.03 -2.09
N ASN A 97 -22.26 10.67 -0.87
CA ASN A 97 -22.89 9.37 -0.63
C ASN A 97 -24.37 9.43 -1.06
N SER A 98 -24.60 9.37 -2.37
CA SER A 98 -25.95 9.38 -2.95
C SER A 98 -26.54 7.97 -3.08
N GLY A 99 -25.93 6.96 -2.44
CA GLY A 99 -26.23 5.53 -2.66
C GLY A 99 -25.79 4.97 -4.02
N ARG A 100 -25.20 5.80 -4.91
CA ARG A 100 -24.66 5.35 -6.19
C ARG A 100 -23.27 4.75 -5.98
N ARG A 101 -23.12 3.49 -6.37
CA ARG A 101 -21.85 2.75 -6.26
C ARG A 101 -20.91 3.08 -7.41
N PRO A 102 -19.59 2.96 -7.27
CA PRO A 102 -18.72 2.98 -8.44
C PRO A 102 -18.93 1.77 -9.34
N LEU A 103 -18.59 1.90 -10.63
CA LEU A 103 -18.80 0.86 -11.64
C LEU A 103 -17.49 0.14 -11.96
N LEU A 104 -17.49 -1.20 -11.94
CA LEU A 104 -16.39 -2.03 -12.39
C LEU A 104 -16.80 -2.78 -13.66
N ILE A 105 -16.09 -2.54 -14.76
CA ILE A 105 -16.44 -3.02 -16.09
C ILE A 105 -15.30 -3.88 -16.63
N GLY A 106 -15.59 -5.04 -17.20
CA GLY A 106 -14.58 -5.88 -17.83
C GLY A 106 -15.12 -7.26 -18.19
N ARG A 107 -14.24 -8.17 -18.60
CA ARG A 107 -14.62 -9.58 -18.78
C ARG A 107 -15.11 -10.18 -17.46
N ALA A 108 -16.02 -11.15 -17.52
CA ALA A 108 -16.65 -11.72 -16.33
C ALA A 108 -15.64 -12.33 -15.33
N ASP A 109 -14.64 -13.04 -15.85
CA ASP A 109 -13.51 -13.57 -15.08
C ASP A 109 -12.69 -12.47 -14.40
N HIS A 110 -12.32 -11.43 -15.15
CA HIS A 110 -11.56 -10.29 -14.62
C HIS A 110 -12.33 -9.51 -13.55
N VAL A 111 -13.63 -9.26 -13.78
CA VAL A 111 -14.50 -8.60 -12.81
C VAL A 111 -14.62 -9.44 -11.54
N ALA A 112 -14.80 -10.75 -11.65
CA ALA A 112 -14.87 -11.64 -10.48
C ALA A 112 -13.57 -11.63 -9.66
N SER A 113 -12.41 -11.74 -10.33
CA SER A 113 -11.10 -11.66 -9.69
C SER A 113 -10.86 -10.31 -9.01
N GLN A 114 -11.20 -9.20 -9.67
CA GLN A 114 -11.00 -7.86 -9.10
C GLN A 114 -11.94 -7.60 -7.91
N LEU A 115 -13.19 -8.10 -7.93
CA LEU A 115 -14.08 -8.01 -6.76
C LEU A 115 -13.49 -8.74 -5.54
N GLN A 116 -12.88 -9.91 -5.73
CA GLN A 116 -12.20 -10.64 -4.64
C GLN A 116 -10.93 -9.92 -4.20
N TYR A 117 -10.13 -9.42 -5.15
CA TYR A 117 -8.92 -8.65 -4.89
C TYR A 117 -9.19 -7.42 -4.03
N ILE A 118 -10.20 -6.62 -4.41
CA ILE A 118 -10.63 -5.43 -3.68
C ILE A 118 -11.19 -5.80 -2.31
N HIS A 119 -11.92 -6.91 -2.21
CA HIS A 119 -12.43 -7.38 -0.91
C HIS A 119 -11.27 -7.74 0.05
N ARG A 120 -10.24 -8.43 -0.44
CA ARG A 120 -9.03 -8.73 0.34
C ARG A 120 -8.21 -7.48 0.62
N GLY A 121 -8.19 -6.53 -0.28
CA GLY A 121 -7.57 -5.23 -0.07
C GLY A 121 -8.24 -4.40 1.04
N ASN A 122 -9.57 -4.39 1.07
CA ASN A 122 -10.33 -3.58 2.04
C ASN A 122 -10.49 -4.24 3.42
N TYR A 123 -10.35 -5.57 3.51
CA TYR A 123 -10.64 -6.32 4.75
C TYR A 123 -9.65 -7.41 5.12
N GLY A 124 -8.73 -7.81 4.23
CA GLY A 124 -7.77 -8.87 4.49
C GLY A 124 -8.43 -10.23 4.76
N LEU A 125 -8.13 -10.82 5.93
CA LEU A 125 -8.89 -11.94 6.47
C LEU A 125 -10.18 -11.43 7.10
N SER A 126 -11.32 -11.99 6.66
CA SER A 126 -12.62 -11.37 6.86
C SER A 126 -13.49 -12.10 7.90
N SER A 127 -12.91 -13.02 8.67
CA SER A 127 -13.65 -13.79 9.69
C SER A 127 -12.73 -14.36 10.76
N ASP A 128 -13.29 -14.61 11.95
CA ASP A 128 -12.61 -15.32 13.05
C ASP A 128 -12.00 -16.65 12.57
N ARG A 129 -12.72 -17.39 11.71
CA ARG A 129 -12.25 -18.66 11.17
C ARG A 129 -10.96 -18.50 10.36
N GLU A 130 -10.87 -17.46 9.54
CA GLU A 130 -9.64 -17.20 8.78
C GLU A 130 -8.50 -16.75 9.70
N LEU A 131 -8.77 -15.89 10.68
CA LEU A 131 -7.78 -15.41 11.66
C LEU A 131 -7.20 -16.58 12.49
N ILE A 132 -8.08 -17.43 13.04
CA ILE A 132 -7.69 -18.62 13.80
C ILE A 132 -6.97 -19.62 12.90
N GLY A 133 -7.44 -19.80 11.66
CA GLY A 133 -6.76 -20.63 10.66
C GLY A 133 -5.35 -20.15 10.29
N ALA A 134 -5.06 -18.86 10.47
CA ALA A 134 -3.75 -18.27 10.32
C ALA A 134 -2.88 -18.35 11.59
N GLY A 135 -3.37 -19.00 12.66
CA GLY A 135 -2.60 -19.27 13.89
C GLY A 135 -2.83 -18.28 15.04
N VAL A 136 -3.85 -17.41 14.94
CA VAL A 136 -4.21 -16.46 16.01
C VAL A 136 -5.07 -17.16 17.07
N SER A 137 -4.90 -16.80 18.36
CA SER A 137 -5.76 -17.31 19.43
C SER A 137 -7.20 -16.80 19.29
N PRO A 138 -8.22 -17.52 19.79
CA PRO A 138 -9.60 -17.05 19.74
C PRO A 138 -9.82 -15.67 20.40
N ASP A 139 -9.07 -15.36 21.47
CA ASP A 139 -9.18 -14.07 22.15
C ASP A 139 -8.64 -12.93 21.30
N LEU A 140 -7.44 -13.11 20.73
CA LEU A 140 -6.85 -12.12 19.84
C LEU A 140 -7.64 -11.99 18.52
N ALA A 141 -8.24 -13.08 18.02
CA ALA A 141 -9.13 -13.03 16.85
C ALA A 141 -10.36 -12.15 17.11
N ARG A 142 -10.94 -12.20 18.32
CA ARG A 142 -12.06 -11.32 18.70
C ARG A 142 -11.66 -9.84 18.71
N ASP A 143 -10.52 -9.51 19.30
CA ASP A 143 -10.00 -8.13 19.31
C ASP A 143 -9.72 -7.63 17.89
N LEU A 144 -9.08 -8.45 17.06
CA LEU A 144 -8.83 -8.14 15.65
C LEU A 144 -10.12 -7.95 14.86
N MET A 145 -11.13 -8.79 15.06
CA MET A 145 -12.43 -8.61 14.41
C MET A 145 -13.15 -7.36 14.89
N ALA A 146 -13.08 -7.02 16.18
CA ALA A 146 -13.65 -5.78 16.70
C ALA A 146 -13.01 -4.55 16.02
N CYS A 147 -11.67 -4.54 15.92
CA CYS A 147 -10.92 -3.50 15.21
C CYS A 147 -11.32 -3.40 13.73
N LYS A 148 -11.37 -4.53 13.01
CA LYS A 148 -11.81 -4.59 11.61
C LYS A 148 -13.24 -4.09 11.42
N LEU A 149 -14.16 -4.46 12.32
CA LEU A 149 -15.55 -4.03 12.24
C LEU A 149 -15.69 -2.53 12.49
N HIS A 150 -14.87 -1.94 13.37
CA HIS A 150 -14.83 -0.48 13.54
C HIS A 150 -14.49 0.22 12.22
N PHE A 151 -13.37 -0.17 11.59
CA PHE A 151 -12.97 0.39 10.30
C PHE A 151 -13.96 0.10 9.16
N ALA A 152 -14.70 -1.01 9.25
CA ALA A 152 -15.73 -1.38 8.29
C ALA A 152 -17.12 -0.78 8.59
N PHE A 153 -17.23 0.17 9.53
CA PHE A 153 -18.50 0.78 9.95
C PHE A 153 -19.53 -0.27 10.42
N GLY A 154 -19.09 -1.20 11.26
CA GLY A 154 -19.87 -2.24 11.92
C GLY A 154 -20.13 -3.49 11.08
N ARG A 155 -19.75 -3.52 9.79
CA ARG A 155 -20.00 -4.71 8.95
C ARG A 155 -19.04 -4.84 7.77
N ILE A 156 -18.41 -6.00 7.66
CA ILE A 156 -17.71 -6.42 6.44
C ILE A 156 -18.74 -6.68 5.34
N ARG A 157 -18.63 -5.93 4.23
CA ARG A 157 -19.57 -5.99 3.11
C ARG A 157 -19.09 -6.92 2.02
N HIS A 158 -20.03 -7.56 1.34
CA HIS A 158 -19.72 -8.25 0.10
C HIS A 158 -19.28 -7.20 -0.95
N PRO A 159 -18.26 -7.45 -1.80
CA PRO A 159 -17.74 -6.43 -2.73
C PRO A 159 -18.81 -5.89 -3.70
N ARG A 160 -19.82 -6.70 -4.05
CA ARG A 160 -20.99 -6.25 -4.86
C ARG A 160 -21.94 -5.29 -4.12
N GLU A 161 -21.79 -5.11 -2.82
CA GLU A 161 -22.47 -4.06 -2.07
C GLU A 161 -21.73 -2.73 -2.17
N LEU A 162 -20.43 -2.75 -2.50
CA LEU A 162 -19.58 -1.56 -2.67
C LEU A 162 -19.52 -1.12 -4.13
N LEU A 163 -19.54 -2.06 -5.07
CA LEU A 163 -19.35 -1.83 -6.51
C LEU A 163 -20.49 -2.41 -7.34
N ASP A 164 -20.92 -1.65 -8.34
CA ASP A 164 -21.73 -2.19 -9.44
C ASP A 164 -20.80 -2.90 -10.43
N ALA A 165 -21.06 -4.18 -10.70
CA ALA A 165 -20.29 -4.96 -11.67
C ALA A 165 -21.00 -5.02 -13.02
N ARG A 166 -20.27 -4.75 -14.11
CA ARG A 166 -20.76 -4.88 -15.48
C ARG A 166 -19.84 -5.75 -16.31
N GLU A 167 -20.35 -6.91 -16.67
CA GLU A 167 -19.66 -7.86 -17.52
C GLU A 167 -19.77 -7.41 -18.98
N LEU A 168 -18.62 -7.23 -19.63
CA LEU A 168 -18.49 -6.88 -21.03
C LEU A 168 -17.96 -8.09 -21.81
N GLY A 169 -18.90 -8.82 -22.41
CA GLY A 169 -18.63 -9.93 -23.33
C GLY A 169 -18.49 -9.47 -24.78
N ALA A 170 -19.03 -10.26 -25.71
CA ALA A 170 -19.05 -9.92 -27.14
C ALA A 170 -20.13 -8.88 -27.50
N ARG A 171 -21.20 -8.79 -26.71
CA ARG A 171 -22.29 -7.84 -26.96
C ARG A 171 -22.02 -6.49 -26.30
N PRO A 172 -22.44 -5.37 -26.91
CA PRO A 172 -22.40 -4.07 -26.25
C PRO A 172 -23.20 -4.06 -24.95
N VAL A 173 -22.77 -3.22 -24.01
CA VAL A 173 -23.49 -2.92 -22.77
C VAL A 173 -23.87 -1.44 -22.72
N ILE A 174 -24.97 -1.14 -22.05
CA ILE A 174 -25.36 0.24 -21.77
C ILE A 174 -24.95 0.59 -20.34
N LEU A 175 -24.11 1.61 -20.22
CA LEU A 175 -23.66 2.18 -18.97
C LEU A 175 -24.61 3.30 -18.53
N ARG A 176 -24.22 4.04 -17.48
CA ARG A 176 -25.00 5.15 -16.93
C ARG A 176 -25.21 6.25 -17.99
N GLY A 177 -26.36 6.90 -17.91
CA GLY A 177 -26.75 7.97 -18.84
C GLY A 177 -26.86 7.54 -20.30
N GLY A 178 -27.01 6.25 -20.59
CA GLY A 178 -27.17 5.74 -21.96
C GLY A 178 -25.87 5.65 -22.77
N VAL A 179 -24.71 5.74 -22.14
CA VAL A 179 -23.41 5.54 -22.81
C VAL A 179 -23.27 4.07 -23.19
N ALA A 180 -23.16 3.77 -24.48
CA ALA A 180 -22.94 2.41 -24.96
C ALA A 180 -21.44 2.11 -25.00
N LEU A 181 -21.04 0.93 -24.51
CA LEU A 181 -19.67 0.43 -24.54
C LEU A 181 -19.65 -0.94 -25.23
N ARG A 182 -18.73 -1.13 -26.17
CA ARG A 182 -18.46 -2.44 -26.77
C ARG A 182 -16.98 -2.72 -26.90
N ARG A 183 -16.65 -4.00 -26.90
CA ARG A 183 -15.33 -4.53 -27.26
C ARG A 183 -15.22 -4.62 -28.78
N LEU A 184 -14.14 -4.08 -29.34
CA LEU A 184 -13.80 -4.22 -30.76
C LEU A 184 -12.85 -5.41 -30.94
N GLU A 185 -11.76 -5.40 -30.18
CA GLU A 185 -10.68 -6.41 -30.17
C GLU A 185 -10.19 -6.55 -28.70
N PRO A 186 -9.34 -7.55 -28.37
CA PRO A 186 -8.70 -7.57 -27.05
C PRO A 186 -8.04 -6.23 -26.74
N ASN A 187 -8.32 -5.65 -25.57
CA ASN A 187 -7.87 -4.32 -25.13
C ASN A 187 -8.33 -3.11 -25.95
N ARG A 188 -9.15 -3.30 -27.00
CA ARG A 188 -9.66 -2.19 -27.82
C ARG A 188 -11.17 -2.06 -27.70
N PHE A 189 -11.61 -0.88 -27.29
CA PHE A 189 -12.98 -0.61 -26.88
C PHE A 189 -13.53 0.62 -27.60
N GLU A 190 -14.84 0.68 -27.74
CA GLU A 190 -15.54 1.81 -28.32
C GLU A 190 -16.66 2.28 -27.39
N PHE A 191 -16.66 3.57 -27.07
CA PHE A 191 -17.76 4.26 -26.40
C PHE A 191 -18.58 5.04 -27.42
N ARG A 192 -19.91 4.99 -27.28
CA ARG A 192 -20.84 5.81 -28.06
C ARG A 192 -21.83 6.51 -27.15
N HIS A 193 -22.08 7.79 -27.40
CA HIS A 193 -23.05 8.59 -26.67
C HIS A 193 -23.44 9.82 -27.50
N ASN A 194 -24.74 10.11 -27.63
CA ASN A 194 -25.29 11.28 -28.34
C ASN A 194 -24.66 11.53 -29.73
N GLY A 195 -24.43 10.47 -30.51
CA GLY A 195 -23.79 10.54 -31.84
C GLY A 195 -22.27 10.63 -31.82
N GLY A 196 -21.65 10.94 -30.67
CA GLY A 196 -20.21 10.90 -30.47
C GLY A 196 -19.67 9.47 -30.36
N ARG A 197 -18.40 9.29 -30.72
CA ARG A 197 -17.68 8.01 -30.71
C ARG A 197 -16.23 8.22 -30.29
N VAL A 198 -15.76 7.47 -29.31
CA VAL A 198 -14.34 7.40 -28.96
C VAL A 198 -13.86 5.96 -28.87
N GLU A 199 -12.66 5.70 -29.37
CA GLU A 199 -11.98 4.41 -29.25
C GLU A 199 -10.86 4.48 -28.20
N VAL A 200 -10.77 3.46 -27.36
CA VAL A 200 -9.75 3.29 -26.34
C VAL A 200 -8.93 2.04 -26.65
N ASP A 201 -7.62 2.17 -26.61
CA ASP A 201 -6.67 1.06 -26.73
C ASP A 201 -5.82 1.01 -25.46
N LEU A 202 -5.88 -0.11 -24.74
CA LEU A 202 -5.13 -0.34 -23.50
C LEU A 202 -3.88 -1.19 -23.70
N SER A 203 -3.53 -1.48 -24.96
CA SER A 203 -2.34 -2.26 -25.29
C SER A 203 -1.06 -1.45 -25.03
N ILE A 204 -0.10 -2.06 -24.35
CA ILE A 204 1.23 -1.47 -24.11
C ILE A 204 2.22 -2.13 -25.08
N ALA A 205 2.99 -1.33 -25.82
CA ALA A 205 3.94 -1.84 -26.79
C ALA A 205 5.05 -2.67 -26.11
N PRO A 206 5.63 -3.67 -26.78
CA PRO A 206 6.72 -4.47 -26.22
C PRO A 206 7.89 -3.59 -25.74
N GLY A 207 8.35 -3.81 -24.51
CA GLY A 207 9.43 -3.04 -23.89
C GLY A 207 9.01 -1.70 -23.28
N GLU A 208 7.74 -1.30 -23.41
CA GLU A 208 7.18 -0.13 -22.73
C GLU A 208 6.47 -0.53 -21.43
N GLY A 209 6.22 0.44 -20.56
CA GLY A 209 5.44 0.26 -19.34
C GLY A 209 4.74 1.56 -18.96
N CYS A 210 3.79 1.50 -18.03
CA CYS A 210 3.30 2.70 -17.38
C CYS A 210 4.45 3.25 -16.52
N PRO A 211 4.97 4.45 -16.78
CA PRO A 211 6.06 5.00 -16.00
C PRO A 211 5.59 5.32 -14.57
N PRO A 212 6.51 5.38 -13.60
CA PRO A 212 6.19 5.95 -12.29
C PRO A 212 5.74 7.41 -12.44
N PRO A 213 4.82 7.91 -11.60
CA PRO A 213 4.36 9.30 -11.65
C PRO A 213 5.40 10.30 -11.12
N TYR A 214 6.55 9.83 -10.63
CA TYR A 214 7.61 10.61 -10.00
C TYR A 214 9.00 10.30 -10.58
N SER A 215 9.90 11.27 -10.44
CA SER A 215 11.30 11.16 -10.85
C SER A 215 12.22 10.96 -9.64
N LEU A 216 13.15 10.00 -9.72
CA LEU A 216 14.08 9.71 -8.63
C LEU A 216 15.51 10.03 -9.07
N GLY A 217 16.26 10.70 -8.19
CA GLY A 217 17.69 10.94 -8.40
C GLY A 217 18.49 9.65 -8.20
N LEU A 218 19.40 9.36 -9.13
CA LEU A 218 20.31 8.22 -9.00
C LEU A 218 21.22 8.42 -7.78
N ARG A 219 21.25 7.43 -6.89
CA ARG A 219 22.14 7.39 -5.74
C ARG A 219 22.79 6.03 -5.65
N LYS A 220 24.11 6.02 -5.50
CA LYS A 220 24.83 4.81 -5.11
C LYS A 220 24.81 4.70 -3.60
N ILE A 221 24.23 3.62 -3.07
CA ILE A 221 24.25 3.32 -1.64
C ILE A 221 25.47 2.48 -1.27
N GLU A 222 26.09 2.84 -0.15
CA GLU A 222 27.18 2.07 0.45
C GLU A 222 26.65 0.81 1.14
N ARG A 223 27.46 -0.25 1.16
CA ARG A 223 27.12 -1.53 1.79
C ARG A 223 27.69 -1.61 3.20
N ASP A 224 27.16 -0.78 4.09
CA ASP A 224 27.52 -0.75 5.51
C ASP A 224 27.14 -2.06 6.25
N CYS A 225 27.68 -2.26 7.46
CA CYS A 225 27.38 -3.46 8.25
C CYS A 225 25.92 -3.51 8.72
N PHE A 226 25.34 -2.39 9.14
CA PHE A 226 23.91 -2.24 9.38
C PHE A 226 23.50 -0.80 9.07
N SER A 227 22.74 -0.63 7.99
CA SER A 227 22.18 0.67 7.58
C SER A 227 20.76 0.52 7.05
N VAL A 228 20.02 1.62 7.05
CA VAL A 228 18.68 1.72 6.48
C VAL A 228 18.67 2.83 5.46
N VAL A 229 18.26 2.49 4.24
CA VAL A 229 18.00 3.43 3.16
C VAL A 229 16.51 3.73 3.13
N HIS A 230 16.14 5.00 3.15
CA HIS A 230 14.76 5.44 3.04
C HIS A 230 14.34 5.47 1.57
N SER A 231 13.69 4.40 1.11
CA SER A 231 13.31 4.19 -0.29
C SER A 231 11.92 4.76 -0.65
N GLY A 232 11.12 5.16 0.33
CA GLY A 232 9.86 5.85 0.11
C GLY A 232 9.26 6.38 1.40
N GLY A 233 8.45 7.42 1.31
CA GLY A 233 7.90 8.12 2.47
C GLY A 233 6.51 8.72 2.25
N GLY A 234 6.00 8.67 1.02
CA GLY A 234 4.62 9.06 0.73
C GLY A 234 3.63 8.00 1.21
N ASP A 235 2.37 8.41 1.34
CA ASP A 235 1.26 7.46 1.42
C ASP A 235 0.97 6.87 0.01
N GLY A 236 0.01 5.95 -0.09
CA GLY A 236 -0.39 5.41 -1.39
C GLY A 236 -1.08 6.39 -2.35
N TRP A 237 -1.30 7.64 -1.94
CA TRP A 237 -1.87 8.73 -2.76
C TRP A 237 -0.86 9.80 -3.15
N ASP A 238 0.34 9.81 -2.56
CA ASP A 238 1.38 10.79 -2.84
C ASP A 238 1.86 10.69 -4.30
N PRO A 239 1.61 11.70 -5.16
CA PRO A 239 1.93 11.63 -6.57
C PRO A 239 3.42 11.87 -6.87
N ASP A 240 4.17 12.41 -5.90
CA ASP A 240 5.53 12.91 -6.07
C ASP A 240 6.59 11.99 -5.44
N ARG A 241 6.17 11.05 -4.59
CA ARG A 241 7.09 10.17 -3.86
C ARG A 241 6.65 8.69 -3.90
N PRO A 242 7.62 7.76 -3.85
CA PRO A 242 7.32 6.36 -3.61
C PRO A 242 6.62 6.19 -2.26
N SER A 243 5.71 5.21 -2.22
CA SER A 243 5.03 4.77 -1.01
C SER A 243 6.01 4.38 0.08
N MET A 244 5.59 4.49 1.34
CA MET A 244 6.43 4.17 2.49
C MET A 244 7.06 2.78 2.37
N ALA A 245 8.39 2.77 2.28
CA ALA A 245 9.21 1.56 2.22
C ALA A 245 10.61 1.87 2.74
N SER A 246 11.38 0.83 3.03
CA SER A 246 12.79 0.96 3.41
C SER A 246 13.62 -0.18 2.82
N VAL A 247 14.93 0.04 2.66
CA VAL A 247 15.90 -1.01 2.38
C VAL A 247 16.83 -1.15 3.57
N VAL A 248 16.86 -2.33 4.20
CA VAL A 248 17.78 -2.68 5.27
C VAL A 248 19.00 -3.35 4.65
N ILE A 249 20.17 -2.76 4.86
CA ILE A 249 21.45 -3.35 4.49
C ILE A 249 22.06 -3.97 5.74
N PHE A 250 22.41 -5.25 5.68
CA PHE A 250 23.07 -5.95 6.79
C PHE A 250 24.19 -6.87 6.29
N HIS A 251 25.44 -6.63 6.72
CA HIS A 251 26.63 -7.34 6.24
C HIS A 251 26.69 -7.48 4.70
N GLY A 252 26.33 -6.40 3.99
CA GLY A 252 26.29 -6.34 2.53
C GLY A 252 25.02 -6.90 1.87
N LYS A 253 24.21 -7.67 2.60
CA LYS A 253 22.92 -8.19 2.15
C LYS A 253 21.86 -7.11 2.07
N VAL A 254 20.92 -7.28 1.15
CA VAL A 254 19.83 -6.32 0.89
C VAL A 254 18.49 -6.93 1.25
N TYR A 255 17.83 -6.37 2.25
CA TYR A 255 16.48 -6.73 2.62
C TYR A 255 15.54 -5.56 2.34
N LEU A 256 14.42 -5.84 1.67
CA LEU A 256 13.36 -4.85 1.50
C LEU A 256 12.43 -4.89 2.71
N VAL A 257 11.89 -3.73 3.07
CA VAL A 257 10.72 -3.61 3.94
C VAL A 257 9.63 -2.99 3.07
N ASP A 258 8.66 -3.83 2.72
CA ASP A 258 7.58 -3.61 1.75
C ASP A 258 8.01 -3.46 0.29
N ALA A 259 7.04 -3.70 -0.61
CA ALA A 259 7.23 -3.68 -2.06
C ALA A 259 6.00 -3.05 -2.76
N GLY A 260 5.90 -1.72 -2.67
CA GLY A 260 4.88 -0.93 -3.35
C GLY A 260 5.00 -0.86 -4.88
N PRO A 261 4.13 -0.08 -5.54
CA PRO A 261 4.18 0.13 -6.99
C PRO A 261 5.56 0.65 -7.42
N ASN A 262 6.01 0.24 -8.60
CA ASN A 262 7.28 0.69 -9.19
C ASN A 262 8.53 0.39 -8.35
N VAL A 263 8.50 -0.64 -7.48
CA VAL A 263 9.65 -1.03 -6.62
C VAL A 263 10.96 -1.21 -7.41
N LEU A 264 10.93 -1.83 -8.59
CA LEU A 264 12.15 -2.01 -9.41
C LEU A 264 12.76 -0.69 -9.87
N TYR A 265 11.93 0.32 -10.16
CA TYR A 265 12.42 1.65 -10.52
C TYR A 265 13.10 2.33 -9.32
N SER A 266 12.51 2.23 -8.13
CA SER A 266 13.12 2.70 -6.89
C SER A 266 14.46 2.00 -6.61
N LEU A 267 14.53 0.68 -6.80
CA LEU A 267 15.77 -0.07 -6.61
C LEU A 267 16.84 0.29 -7.62
N GLN A 268 16.48 0.45 -8.90
CA GLN A 268 17.39 0.90 -9.94
C GLN A 268 17.95 2.29 -9.64
N ALA A 269 17.11 3.21 -9.15
CA ALA A 269 17.54 4.54 -8.73
C ALA A 269 18.52 4.50 -7.54
N LEU A 270 18.45 3.47 -6.70
CA LEU A 270 19.41 3.21 -5.62
C LEU A 270 20.63 2.39 -6.07
N GLY A 271 20.73 2.01 -7.36
CA GLY A 271 21.80 1.15 -7.85
C GLY A 271 21.75 -0.26 -7.27
N ILE A 272 20.55 -0.76 -6.95
CA ILE A 272 20.30 -2.13 -6.48
C ILE A 272 19.66 -2.92 -7.61
N GLY A 273 20.33 -3.97 -8.06
CA GLY A 273 19.77 -4.96 -8.98
C GLY A 273 18.76 -5.88 -8.29
N ARG A 274 17.77 -6.33 -9.05
CA ARG A 274 16.73 -7.28 -8.58
C ARG A 274 17.33 -8.55 -7.96
N ASP A 275 18.40 -9.08 -8.54
CA ASP A 275 19.02 -10.32 -8.06
C ASP A 275 19.90 -10.12 -6.82
N GLU A 276 20.20 -8.86 -6.44
CA GLU A 276 20.92 -8.53 -5.19
C GLU A 276 20.01 -8.56 -3.95
N ILE A 277 18.69 -8.75 -4.11
CA ILE A 277 17.73 -8.77 -3.00
C ILE A 277 17.79 -10.10 -2.27
N ASP A 278 18.26 -10.09 -1.02
CA ASP A 278 18.35 -11.28 -0.16
C ASP A 278 17.00 -11.66 0.46
N GLY A 279 16.08 -10.71 0.62
CA GLY A 279 14.73 -10.99 1.12
C GLY A 279 13.81 -9.78 1.19
N LEU A 280 12.54 -10.06 1.46
CA LEU A 280 11.48 -9.07 1.66
C LEU A 280 10.81 -9.32 3.00
N PHE A 281 10.90 -8.34 3.90
CA PHE A 281 10.03 -8.23 5.06
C PHE A 281 8.77 -7.47 4.68
N HIS A 282 7.61 -8.01 5.01
CA HIS A 282 6.33 -7.45 4.55
C HIS A 282 5.42 -7.13 5.72
N THR A 283 4.93 -5.89 5.75
CA THR A 283 4.09 -5.36 6.83
C THR A 283 2.64 -5.76 6.66
N HIS A 284 2.05 -5.59 5.47
CA HIS A 284 0.65 -5.87 5.19
C HIS A 284 0.34 -5.92 3.68
N CYS A 285 -0.95 -5.98 3.30
CA CYS A 285 -1.37 -6.30 1.93
C CYS A 285 -1.93 -5.13 1.10
N HIS A 286 -1.97 -3.87 1.57
CA HIS A 286 -2.44 -2.76 0.72
C HIS A 286 -1.50 -2.51 -0.46
N ASP A 287 -2.03 -2.06 -1.61
CA ASP A 287 -1.28 -1.97 -2.87
C ASP A 287 -0.03 -1.09 -2.79
N ASP A 288 -0.04 -0.06 -1.95
CA ASP A 288 1.12 0.81 -1.70
C ASP A 288 2.28 0.10 -0.99
N HIS A 289 2.04 -1.08 -0.40
CA HIS A 289 3.06 -1.96 0.20
C HIS A 289 3.21 -3.30 -0.54
N PHE A 290 2.24 -3.66 -1.39
CA PHE A 290 2.08 -4.99 -2.00
C PHE A 290 2.29 -5.04 -3.52
N ALA A 291 1.92 -4.01 -4.27
CA ALA A 291 1.71 -4.11 -5.71
C ALA A 291 2.98 -4.41 -6.53
N GLY A 292 4.16 -4.14 -5.97
CA GLY A 292 5.46 -4.44 -6.57
C GLY A 292 5.89 -5.90 -6.46
N LEU A 293 5.21 -6.71 -5.65
CA LEU A 293 5.67 -8.06 -5.29
C LEU A 293 5.94 -8.97 -6.49
N ILE A 294 5.07 -8.96 -7.52
CA ILE A 294 5.25 -9.80 -8.71
C ILE A 294 6.46 -9.39 -9.55
N SER A 295 6.80 -8.09 -9.59
CA SER A 295 7.97 -7.61 -10.33
C SER A 295 9.29 -8.16 -9.75
N LEU A 296 9.27 -8.59 -8.49
CA LEU A 296 10.39 -9.19 -7.79
C LEU A 296 10.49 -10.71 -7.97
N LEU A 297 9.57 -11.37 -8.67
CA LEU A 297 9.54 -12.84 -8.75
C LEU A 297 10.28 -13.43 -9.95
N ASP A 298 10.52 -12.64 -10.99
CA ASP A 298 11.31 -13.08 -12.14
C ASP A 298 12.80 -13.11 -11.76
N ARG A 299 13.23 -14.18 -11.09
CA ARG A 299 14.56 -14.33 -10.48
C ARG A 299 15.04 -15.77 -10.56
N GLU A 300 16.36 -15.96 -10.49
CA GLU A 300 16.97 -17.30 -10.47
C GLU A 300 16.63 -18.10 -9.21
N LYS A 301 16.53 -17.41 -8.07
CA LYS A 301 16.21 -18.01 -6.76
C LYS A 301 14.87 -17.48 -6.26
N PRO A 302 14.04 -18.34 -5.61
CA PRO A 302 12.83 -17.87 -4.95
C PRO A 302 13.14 -16.75 -3.95
N LEU A 303 12.31 -15.70 -3.96
CA LEU A 303 12.44 -14.59 -3.02
C LEU A 303 12.14 -15.08 -1.60
N ARG A 304 13.09 -14.88 -0.68
CA ARG A 304 12.85 -15.08 0.76
C ARG A 304 11.84 -14.05 1.23
N TYR A 305 10.70 -14.53 1.72
CA TYR A 305 9.56 -13.73 2.13
C TYR A 305 9.35 -13.88 3.62
N PHE A 306 9.54 -12.78 4.36
CA PHE A 306 9.44 -12.71 5.80
C PHE A 306 8.18 -11.94 6.22
N ALA A 307 7.28 -12.61 6.91
CA ALA A 307 6.08 -11.97 7.47
C ALA A 307 5.53 -12.82 8.61
N THR A 308 4.62 -12.27 9.40
CA THR A 308 3.83 -13.11 10.32
C THR A 308 2.94 -14.06 9.52
N PRO A 309 2.58 -15.25 10.06
CA PRO A 309 1.61 -16.15 9.42
C PRO A 309 0.30 -15.45 9.03
N LEU A 310 -0.12 -14.48 9.86
CA LEU A 310 -1.31 -13.67 9.68
C LEU A 310 -1.22 -12.79 8.43
N VAL A 311 -0.16 -11.96 8.31
CA VAL A 311 0.11 -11.12 7.14
C VAL A 311 0.28 -11.99 5.89
N ARG A 312 1.05 -13.09 5.99
CA ARG A 312 1.26 -14.01 4.87
C ARG A 312 -0.05 -14.58 4.36
N ALA A 313 -0.96 -15.03 5.22
CA ALA A 313 -2.26 -15.57 4.79
C ALA A 313 -3.08 -14.53 4.01
N SER A 314 -3.11 -13.29 4.49
CA SER A 314 -3.82 -12.18 3.84
C SER A 314 -3.25 -11.85 2.46
N VAL A 315 -1.92 -11.69 2.38
CA VAL A 315 -1.19 -11.40 1.13
C VAL A 315 -1.38 -12.52 0.10
N MET A 316 -1.28 -13.79 0.50
CA MET A 316 -1.43 -14.92 -0.43
C MET A 316 -2.85 -15.00 -1.00
N LYS A 317 -3.87 -14.72 -0.20
CA LYS A 317 -5.27 -14.62 -0.65
C LYS A 317 -5.49 -13.47 -1.63
N LYS A 318 -4.95 -12.29 -1.32
CA LYS A 318 -5.05 -11.12 -2.19
C LYS A 318 -4.35 -11.38 -3.53
N LEU A 319 -3.14 -11.94 -3.50
CA LEU A 319 -2.38 -12.26 -4.71
C LEU A 319 -2.99 -13.39 -5.54
N ALA A 320 -3.57 -14.41 -4.90
CA ALA A 320 -4.35 -15.46 -5.56
C ALA A 320 -5.54 -14.90 -6.33
N ALA A 321 -6.31 -13.99 -5.70
CA ALA A 321 -7.40 -13.29 -6.35
C ALA A 321 -6.93 -12.45 -7.55
N LEU A 322 -5.85 -11.68 -7.38
CA LEU A 322 -5.27 -10.83 -8.43
C LEU A 322 -4.80 -11.65 -9.64
N ARG A 323 -4.17 -12.80 -9.41
CA ARG A 323 -3.66 -13.68 -10.48
C ARG A 323 -4.73 -14.61 -11.06
N ALA A 324 -5.90 -14.68 -10.46
CA ALA A 324 -6.90 -15.71 -10.73
C ALA A 324 -6.31 -17.13 -10.64
N ARG A 325 -5.50 -17.39 -9.61
CA ARG A 325 -4.83 -18.67 -9.37
C ARG A 325 -5.12 -19.20 -7.96
N PRO A 326 -5.08 -20.52 -7.75
CA PRO A 326 -5.16 -21.12 -6.43
C PRO A 326 -4.10 -20.57 -5.45
N GLU A 327 -4.44 -20.49 -4.17
CA GLU A 327 -3.54 -19.98 -3.12
C GLU A 327 -2.24 -20.81 -3.01
N ASP A 328 -2.31 -22.13 -3.21
CA ASP A 328 -1.14 -23.02 -3.12
C ASP A 328 -0.15 -22.79 -4.28
N GLU A 329 -0.64 -22.46 -5.48
CA GLU A 329 0.22 -22.06 -6.61
C GLU A 329 0.98 -20.77 -6.32
N VAL A 330 0.30 -19.79 -5.71
CA VAL A 330 0.91 -18.51 -5.34
C VAL A 330 1.92 -18.67 -4.22
N GLN A 331 1.61 -19.50 -3.22
CA GLN A 331 2.52 -19.76 -2.10
C GLN A 331 3.85 -20.38 -2.53
N ARG A 332 3.87 -21.16 -3.62
CA ARG A 332 5.09 -21.78 -4.17
C ARG A 332 6.06 -20.80 -4.84
N LEU A 333 5.65 -19.55 -5.07
CA LEU A 333 6.51 -18.53 -5.69
C LEU A 333 7.56 -17.97 -4.72
N PHE A 334 7.40 -18.21 -3.42
CA PHE A 334 8.21 -17.60 -2.37
C PHE A 334 8.90 -18.67 -1.52
N ASP A 335 10.11 -18.36 -1.06
CA ASP A 335 10.70 -19.05 0.08
C ASP A 335 10.14 -18.42 1.36
N ARG A 336 9.11 -19.05 1.93
CA ARG A 336 8.30 -18.49 3.03
C ARG A 336 8.99 -18.68 4.36
N ASN A 337 9.24 -17.58 5.06
CA ASN A 337 9.91 -17.54 6.35
C ASN A 337 8.98 -16.82 7.36
N ASP A 338 8.33 -17.58 8.22
CA ASP A 338 7.38 -17.00 9.18
C ASP A 338 8.11 -16.32 10.35
N LEU A 339 7.75 -15.07 10.62
CA LEU A 339 8.16 -14.34 11.81
C LEU A 339 7.17 -14.62 12.94
N ALA A 340 7.67 -15.09 14.07
CA ALA A 340 6.86 -15.22 15.27
C ALA A 340 6.52 -13.82 15.81
N CYS A 341 5.23 -13.56 16.04
CA CYS A 341 4.78 -12.33 16.68
C CYS A 341 5.41 -12.22 18.07
N ASP A 342 5.78 -10.99 18.45
CA ASP A 342 6.37 -10.67 19.76
C ASP A 342 7.72 -11.35 20.07
N ARG A 343 8.38 -11.97 19.08
CA ARG A 343 9.64 -12.67 19.26
C ARG A 343 10.70 -12.24 18.25
N TRP A 344 11.93 -12.08 18.73
CA TRP A 344 13.09 -11.89 17.88
C TRP A 344 13.42 -13.20 17.16
N THR A 345 13.62 -13.11 15.86
CA THR A 345 13.98 -14.21 14.96
C THR A 345 15.30 -13.86 14.30
N ASP A 346 16.29 -14.76 14.36
CA ASP A 346 17.55 -14.58 13.66
C ASP A 346 17.35 -14.75 12.15
N VAL A 347 17.79 -13.76 11.39
CA VAL A 347 17.81 -13.74 9.93
C VAL A 347 19.24 -13.46 9.49
N ASP A 348 20.05 -14.52 9.48
CA ASP A 348 21.46 -14.48 9.11
C ASP A 348 22.29 -13.50 9.98
N GLY A 349 22.02 -13.46 11.28
CA GLY A 349 22.65 -12.55 12.25
C GLY A 349 21.94 -11.20 12.44
N LEU A 350 20.97 -10.85 11.59
CA LEU A 350 20.04 -9.74 11.82
C LEU A 350 18.84 -10.27 12.59
N GLU A 351 18.54 -9.74 13.77
CA GLU A 351 17.33 -10.13 14.48
C GLU A 351 16.14 -9.29 14.00
N GLY A 352 15.11 -9.95 13.46
CA GLY A 352 13.83 -9.35 13.09
C GLY A 352 12.72 -9.72 14.09
N LYS A 353 11.88 -8.75 14.45
CA LYS A 353 10.68 -8.96 15.29
C LYS A 353 9.48 -8.26 14.64
N ALA A 354 8.37 -8.98 14.57
CA ALA A 354 7.08 -8.42 14.18
C ALA A 354 6.22 -8.17 15.42
N LEU A 355 5.61 -6.98 15.48
CA LEU A 355 4.56 -6.63 16.45
C LEU A 355 3.28 -6.35 15.68
N LEU A 356 2.14 -6.70 16.26
CA LEU A 356 0.85 -6.48 15.63
C LEU A 356 0.53 -4.98 15.55
N SER A 357 0.02 -4.52 14.41
CA SER A 357 -0.54 -3.18 14.25
C SER A 357 -2.06 -3.26 14.03
N PRO A 358 -2.89 -2.50 14.77
CA PRO A 358 -4.32 -2.43 14.49
C PRO A 358 -4.56 -1.64 13.19
N HIS A 359 -5.12 -2.32 12.19
CA HIS A 359 -5.40 -1.75 10.87
C HIS A 359 -6.54 -2.54 10.17
N PRO A 360 -7.21 -2.03 9.11
CA PRO A 360 -8.29 -2.76 8.43
C PRO A 360 -7.88 -4.13 7.87
N VAL A 361 -6.60 -4.28 7.54
CA VAL A 361 -5.99 -5.54 7.09
C VAL A 361 -4.93 -6.01 8.08
N GLU A 362 -4.58 -7.29 8.00
CA GLU A 362 -3.54 -7.89 8.83
C GLU A 362 -2.22 -7.14 8.65
N THR A 363 -1.75 -6.49 9.72
CA THR A 363 -0.61 -5.59 9.66
C THR A 363 0.35 -5.87 10.80
N SER A 364 1.65 -5.82 10.47
CA SER A 364 2.73 -5.93 11.45
C SER A 364 3.69 -4.78 11.29
N VAL A 365 4.02 -4.12 12.40
CA VAL A 365 5.20 -3.25 12.45
C VAL A 365 6.44 -4.10 12.68
N LEU A 366 7.57 -3.67 12.13
CA LEU A 366 8.79 -4.47 12.07
C LEU A 366 9.92 -3.80 12.82
N LEU A 367 10.63 -4.56 13.64
CA LEU A 367 11.82 -4.13 14.34
C LEU A 367 13.00 -4.99 13.95
N PHE A 368 14.15 -4.36 13.82
CA PHE A 368 15.40 -4.98 13.44
C PHE A 368 16.45 -4.59 14.45
N ARG A 369 17.30 -5.53 14.87
CA ARG A 369 18.47 -5.20 15.68
C ARG A 369 19.67 -6.10 15.40
N ALA A 370 20.84 -5.58 15.73
CA ALA A 370 22.09 -6.32 15.70
C ALA A 370 22.99 -5.90 16.87
N MET A 371 23.72 -6.86 17.45
CA MET A 371 24.67 -6.59 18.54
C MET A 371 25.94 -5.93 17.99
N TRP A 372 26.35 -4.80 18.56
CA TRP A 372 27.59 -4.12 18.19
C TRP A 372 28.23 -3.44 19.39
N GLN A 373 29.49 -3.80 19.69
CA GLN A 373 30.26 -3.27 20.81
C GLN A 373 29.51 -3.33 22.16
N GLY A 374 28.85 -4.46 22.43
CA GLY A 374 28.14 -4.70 23.70
C GLY A 374 26.79 -4.01 23.84
N ARG A 375 26.28 -3.35 22.79
CA ARG A 375 24.92 -2.80 22.74
C ARG A 375 24.18 -3.23 21.48
N TYR A 376 22.86 -3.36 21.57
CA TYR A 376 22.05 -3.49 20.37
C TYR A 376 21.97 -2.17 19.63
N ARG A 377 22.03 -2.28 18.31
CA ARG A 377 21.67 -1.23 17.38
C ARG A 377 20.38 -1.60 16.69
N SER A 378 19.46 -0.65 16.53
CA SER A 378 18.10 -0.99 16.11
C SER A 378 17.43 0.00 15.15
N TYR A 379 16.60 -0.58 14.28
CA TYR A 379 15.69 0.13 13.40
C TYR A 379 14.26 -0.37 13.63
N ALA A 380 13.30 0.55 13.68
CA ALA A 380 11.88 0.24 13.74
C ALA A 380 11.15 0.86 12.53
N HIS A 381 10.33 0.05 11.86
CA HIS A 381 9.53 0.41 10.70
C HIS A 381 8.05 0.21 11.02
N PHE A 382 7.37 1.29 11.38
CA PHE A 382 5.97 1.29 11.81
C PHE A 382 5.11 1.86 10.68
N ALA A 383 4.89 1.03 9.65
CA ALA A 383 3.94 1.33 8.58
C ALA A 383 2.51 1.00 9.04
N ASP A 384 1.54 1.79 8.57
CA ASP A 384 0.12 1.57 8.78
C ASP A 384 -0.23 1.26 10.25
N ILE A 385 0.17 2.20 11.11
CA ILE A 385 -0.26 2.25 12.52
C ILE A 385 -1.52 3.10 12.64
N VAL A 386 -2.29 2.93 13.70
CA VAL A 386 -3.45 3.78 13.98
C VAL A 386 -3.18 4.68 15.17
N SER A 387 -3.70 5.91 15.17
CA SER A 387 -3.53 6.80 16.33
C SER A 387 -4.11 6.20 17.61
N LEU A 388 -3.47 6.48 18.76
CA LEU A 388 -3.92 6.01 20.06
C LEU A 388 -5.30 6.56 20.43
N GLN A 389 -5.67 7.74 19.91
CA GLN A 389 -7.01 8.28 20.10
C GLN A 389 -8.07 7.43 19.40
N VAL A 390 -7.86 7.09 18.12
CA VAL A 390 -8.78 6.22 17.38
C VAL A 390 -8.89 4.85 18.05
N LEU A 391 -7.76 4.27 18.49
CA LEU A 391 -7.79 2.99 19.19
C LEU A 391 -8.54 3.07 20.53
N ARG A 392 -8.42 4.18 21.27
CA ARG A 392 -9.18 4.40 22.51
C ARG A 392 -10.68 4.48 22.24
N ASP A 393 -11.08 5.16 21.17
CA ASP A 393 -12.49 5.27 20.77
C ASP A 393 -13.11 3.87 20.51
N MET A 394 -12.33 2.91 19.98
CA MET A 394 -12.75 1.51 19.81
C MET A 394 -12.96 0.75 21.12
N VAL A 395 -12.21 1.10 22.17
CA VAL A 395 -12.37 0.52 23.51
C VAL A 395 -13.62 1.08 24.19
N ASP A 396 -13.79 2.40 24.12
CA ASP A 396 -14.87 3.11 24.80
C ASP A 396 -16.23 2.96 24.09
N GLY A 397 -16.24 2.38 22.89
CA GLY A 397 -17.45 2.15 22.09
C GLY A 397 -18.01 3.41 21.44
N ALA A 398 -17.19 4.46 21.32
CA ALA A 398 -17.56 5.67 20.62
C ALA A 398 -17.86 5.35 19.14
N GLY A 399 -18.97 5.89 18.61
CA GLY A 399 -19.39 5.63 17.22
C GLY A 399 -20.17 4.33 16.99
N GLY A 400 -20.60 3.62 18.05
CA GLY A 400 -21.50 2.46 17.93
C GLY A 400 -20.81 1.13 17.65
N SER A 401 -19.49 1.09 17.72
CA SER A 401 -18.66 -0.11 17.64
C SER A 401 -17.73 -0.15 18.86
N GLY A 402 -18.10 -0.95 19.85
CA GLY A 402 -17.21 -1.34 20.94
C GLY A 402 -16.77 -2.79 20.77
N GLY A 403 -15.96 -3.27 21.71
CA GLY A 403 -15.57 -4.69 21.76
C GLY A 403 -14.07 -4.94 21.64
N LEU A 404 -13.26 -3.90 21.46
CA LEU A 404 -11.82 -4.01 21.61
C LEU A 404 -11.46 -4.05 23.10
N SER A 405 -10.65 -5.04 23.50
CA SER A 405 -10.26 -5.17 24.89
C SER A 405 -9.30 -4.05 25.32
N ARG A 406 -9.42 -3.63 26.59
CA ARG A 406 -8.47 -2.70 27.20
C ARG A 406 -7.04 -3.25 27.19
N ALA A 407 -6.90 -4.57 27.36
CA ALA A 407 -5.61 -5.26 27.30
C ALA A 407 -4.95 -5.15 25.93
N PHE A 408 -5.72 -5.25 24.84
CA PHE A 408 -5.21 -5.05 23.49
C PHE A 408 -4.73 -3.61 23.28
N TYR A 409 -5.53 -2.61 23.70
CA TYR A 409 -5.12 -1.21 23.66
C TYR A 409 -3.83 -0.97 24.45
N ASP A 410 -3.74 -1.45 25.69
CA ASP A 410 -2.57 -1.25 26.55
C ASP A 410 -1.32 -1.93 25.93
N LYS A 411 -1.48 -3.10 25.28
CA LYS A 411 -0.40 -3.77 24.55
C LYS A 411 0.09 -2.96 23.35
N VAL A 412 -0.81 -2.37 22.57
CA VAL A 412 -0.42 -1.52 21.42
C VAL A 412 0.31 -0.26 21.89
N VAL A 413 -0.13 0.35 23.00
CA VAL A 413 0.58 1.49 23.61
C VAL A 413 1.99 1.10 24.03
N GLU A 414 2.16 -0.06 24.66
CA GLU A 414 3.48 -0.60 25.03
C GLU A 414 4.36 -0.84 23.79
N ASP A 415 3.80 -1.45 22.75
CA ASP A 415 4.50 -1.73 21.50
C ASP A 415 4.97 -0.45 20.81
N TYR A 416 4.10 0.58 20.75
CA TYR A 416 4.43 1.86 20.15
C TYR A 416 5.58 2.56 20.88
N ALA A 417 5.65 2.40 22.21
CA ALA A 417 6.71 2.94 23.05
C ALA A 417 8.07 2.22 22.89
N THR A 418 8.16 1.12 22.13
CA THR A 418 9.41 0.36 21.94
C THR A 418 10.53 1.24 21.35
N GLU A 419 11.59 1.49 22.10
CA GLU A 419 12.67 2.39 21.68
C GLU A 419 13.54 1.82 20.55
N ALA A 420 14.04 2.69 19.66
CA ALA A 420 15.01 2.34 18.63
C ALA A 420 16.08 3.42 18.37
N ASP A 421 17.21 3.08 17.74
CA ASP A 421 18.15 4.13 17.28
C ASP A 421 17.49 4.99 16.18
N VAL A 422 16.76 4.35 15.26
CA VAL A 422 15.94 5.02 14.25
C VAL A 422 14.57 4.38 14.22
N LYS A 423 13.51 5.18 14.37
CA LYS A 423 12.13 4.73 14.26
C LYS A 423 11.43 5.52 13.16
N LYS A 424 10.95 4.82 12.14
CA LYS A 424 10.14 5.38 11.06
C LYS A 424 8.68 5.08 11.33
N ILE A 425 7.85 6.11 11.38
CA ILE A 425 6.44 6.01 11.80
C ILE A 425 5.50 6.60 10.75
N ASP A 426 4.40 5.91 10.52
CA ASP A 426 3.23 6.41 9.81
C ASP A 426 2.54 7.52 10.64
N ILE A 427 2.27 8.66 9.99
CA ILE A 427 1.54 9.81 10.53
C ILE A 427 0.41 10.29 9.61
N GLY A 428 -0.12 9.40 8.77
CA GLY A 428 -1.17 9.68 7.79
C GLY A 428 -2.46 10.24 8.41
N GLY A 429 -2.71 9.93 9.68
CA GLY A 429 -3.87 10.37 10.45
C GLY A 429 -5.23 9.90 9.89
N GLY A 430 -6.25 10.74 10.07
CA GLY A 430 -7.60 10.40 9.63
C GLY A 430 -8.19 9.21 10.41
N LEU A 431 -8.91 8.34 9.70
CA LEU A 431 -9.70 7.27 10.32
C LEU A 431 -8.89 6.01 10.64
N ILE A 432 -7.75 5.79 9.97
CA ILE A 432 -7.05 4.51 10.01
C ILE A 432 -5.54 4.62 10.23
N HIS A 433 -4.95 5.82 10.13
CA HIS A 433 -3.49 5.99 10.22
C HIS A 433 -3.02 6.67 11.53
N GLY A 434 -1.70 6.69 11.71
CA GLY A 434 -1.03 7.14 12.92
C GLY A 434 -1.03 8.65 13.11
N SER A 435 -0.61 9.08 14.29
CA SER A 435 -0.43 10.49 14.61
C SER A 435 0.98 10.71 15.17
N ALA A 436 1.67 11.74 14.67
CA ALA A 436 2.97 12.13 15.21
C ALA A 436 2.87 12.47 16.72
N GLU A 437 1.73 12.98 17.17
CA GLU A 437 1.53 13.40 18.56
C GLU A 437 1.69 12.24 19.56
N ASP A 438 1.30 11.03 19.15
CA ASP A 438 1.43 9.82 19.98
C ASP A 438 2.89 9.49 20.31
N PHE A 439 3.84 10.06 19.54
CA PHE A 439 5.28 9.86 19.67
C PHE A 439 6.02 11.11 20.18
N ARG A 440 5.32 12.14 20.66
CA ARG A 440 5.94 13.39 21.16
C ARG A 440 6.99 13.15 22.26
N TYR A 441 6.79 12.12 23.07
CA TYR A 441 7.68 11.75 24.18
C TYR A 441 8.41 10.42 23.93
N ASP A 442 8.46 9.97 22.68
CA ASP A 442 9.20 8.77 22.31
C ASP A 442 10.69 8.96 22.61
N ARG A 443 11.34 7.89 23.09
CA ARG A 443 12.74 7.92 23.53
C ARG A 443 13.72 7.41 22.48
N SER A 444 13.24 7.07 21.29
CA SER A 444 14.08 6.71 20.16
C SER A 444 15.00 7.87 19.79
N ARG A 445 16.23 7.56 19.38
CA ARG A 445 17.25 8.58 19.08
C ARG A 445 16.85 9.46 17.89
N LYS A 446 16.12 8.91 16.92
CA LYS A 446 15.64 9.62 15.74
C LYS A 446 14.26 9.11 15.34
N LEU A 447 13.32 10.05 15.16
CA LEU A 447 12.01 9.78 14.56
C LEU A 447 11.98 10.26 13.11
N VAL A 448 11.60 9.35 12.22
CA VAL A 448 11.33 9.62 10.81
C VAL A 448 9.82 9.56 10.60
N LEU A 449 9.22 10.68 10.23
CA LEU A 449 7.78 10.79 9.95
C LEU A 449 7.54 10.49 8.47
N ALA A 450 6.61 9.59 8.18
CA ALA A 450 6.33 9.10 6.83
C ALA A 450 4.82 8.80 6.66
N HIS A 451 4.46 8.29 5.48
CA HIS A 451 3.10 7.91 5.11
C HIS A 451 2.13 9.11 5.06
N VAL A 452 2.59 10.19 4.44
CA VAL A 452 1.79 11.39 4.19
C VAL A 452 2.11 11.94 2.80
N ALA A 453 1.12 12.39 2.04
CA ALA A 453 1.35 13.10 0.78
C ALA A 453 1.70 14.59 0.95
N ARG A 454 1.32 15.19 2.08
CA ARG A 454 1.53 16.61 2.36
C ARG A 454 2.87 16.88 3.04
N PRO A 455 3.39 18.13 2.97
CA PRO A 455 4.47 18.56 3.84
C PRO A 455 4.10 18.43 5.32
N LEU A 456 5.12 18.18 6.15
CA LEU A 456 4.97 18.20 7.60
C LEU A 456 4.53 19.59 8.09
N SER A 457 3.64 19.60 9.08
CA SER A 457 3.26 20.80 9.82
C SER A 457 4.38 21.22 10.79
N PRO A 458 4.35 22.46 11.31
CA PRO A 458 5.30 22.89 12.35
C PRO A 458 5.26 22.02 13.62
N ALA A 459 4.07 21.53 14.01
CA ALA A 459 3.93 20.67 15.18
C ALA A 459 4.58 19.30 14.98
N GLU A 460 4.38 18.69 13.81
CA GLU A 460 5.00 17.40 13.44
C GLU A 460 6.52 17.53 13.33
N ARG A 461 7.03 18.64 12.78
CA ARG A 461 8.48 18.94 12.78
C ARG A 461 9.09 19.06 14.18
N GLY A 462 8.27 19.33 15.19
CA GLY A 462 8.68 19.32 16.60
C GLY A 462 8.82 17.90 17.17
N VAL A 463 8.23 16.89 16.52
CA VAL A 463 8.31 15.47 16.93
C VAL A 463 9.43 14.75 16.18
N GLY A 464 9.53 14.95 14.87
CA GLY A 464 10.48 14.21 14.04
C GLY A 464 10.78 14.90 12.72
N CYS A 465 11.44 14.17 11.82
CA CYS A 465 11.85 14.68 10.52
C CYS A 465 11.35 13.79 9.38
N GLU A 466 11.19 14.37 8.20
CA GLU A 466 11.00 13.61 6.97
C GLU A 466 12.36 13.25 6.37
N MET A 467 12.46 12.09 5.71
CA MET A 467 13.69 11.66 5.03
C MET A 467 13.49 11.68 3.51
N PRO A 468 14.41 12.30 2.76
CA PRO A 468 14.34 12.27 1.30
C PRO A 468 14.72 10.88 0.76
N PHE A 469 14.28 10.60 -0.47
CA PHE A 469 14.59 9.35 -1.15
C PHE A 469 16.10 9.07 -1.20
N GLY A 470 16.46 7.86 -0.80
CA GLY A 470 17.83 7.35 -0.79
C GLY A 470 18.72 7.93 0.31
N ALA A 471 18.15 8.69 1.26
CA ALA A 471 18.87 9.03 2.48
C ALA A 471 19.16 7.78 3.30
N VAL A 472 20.30 7.77 3.99
CA VAL A 472 20.80 6.60 4.72
C VAL A 472 21.02 6.96 6.18
N ASP A 473 20.48 6.13 7.07
CA ASP A 473 20.88 6.09 8.47
C ASP A 473 21.80 4.88 8.68
N VAL A 474 23.01 5.12 9.19
CA VAL A 474 24.00 4.06 9.45
C VAL A 474 24.05 3.81 10.95
N MET A 475 23.66 2.61 11.37
CA MET A 475 23.70 2.21 12.78
C MET A 475 25.00 1.47 13.13
N ILE A 476 25.52 0.68 12.18
CA ILE A 476 26.83 0.02 12.27
C ILE A 476 27.61 0.28 10.97
N PRO A 477 28.74 1.01 11.02
CA PRO A 477 29.52 1.32 9.82
C PRO A 477 30.21 0.07 9.25
N GLY A 478 30.41 0.05 7.93
CA GLY A 478 31.27 -0.93 7.26
C GLY A 478 32.75 -0.78 7.61
N ALA A 479 33.53 -1.86 7.48
CA ALA A 479 34.96 -1.91 7.83
C ALA A 479 35.84 -0.86 7.10
N CYS A 480 35.38 -0.28 5.98
CA CYS A 480 36.10 0.79 5.28
C CYS A 480 36.00 2.18 5.93
N ARG A 481 35.32 2.34 7.08
CA ARG A 481 35.28 3.62 7.83
C ARG A 481 36.20 3.66 9.05
N CYS A 482 37.01 2.62 9.29
CA CYS A 482 38.06 2.64 10.31
C CYS A 482 39.27 3.46 9.83
N GLY A 483 39.08 4.77 9.64
CA GLY A 483 40.12 5.74 9.29
C GLY A 483 40.34 6.82 10.35
N ASP A 484 39.48 6.92 11.36
CA ASP A 484 39.69 7.82 12.50
C ASP A 484 40.32 7.03 13.65
N THR A 485 41.63 6.82 13.55
CA THR A 485 42.48 6.57 14.72
C THR A 485 42.18 7.65 15.77
N PRO A 486 41.97 7.30 17.05
CA PRO A 486 41.95 8.30 18.10
C PRO A 486 43.31 8.99 18.08
N ALA A 487 43.31 10.31 17.97
CA ALA A 487 44.52 11.12 18.06
C ALA A 487 45.30 10.67 19.30
N ALA A 488 46.47 10.08 19.06
CA ALA A 488 47.42 9.75 20.09
C ALA A 488 47.71 11.02 20.89
N SER A 489 47.56 10.91 22.20
CA SER A 489 48.03 11.87 23.19
C SER A 489 49.42 12.39 22.81
N CYS A 490 49.54 13.70 22.59
CA CYS A 490 50.83 14.39 22.58
C CYS A 490 51.50 14.20 23.96
N PRO A 491 52.75 13.72 24.03
CA PRO A 491 53.46 13.62 25.29
C PRO A 491 54.11 14.96 25.69
N ALA A 492 54.02 15.23 27.00
CA ALA A 492 54.67 16.27 27.83
C ALA A 492 54.32 17.74 27.56
#